data_AF-R8D0N6-F1
#
_entry.id   AF-R8D0N6-F1
#
_cell.length_a   1.000
_cell.length_b   1.000
_cell.length_c   1.000
_cell.angle_alpha   90.00
_cell.angle_beta   90.00
_cell.angle_gamma   90.00
#
_symmetry.space_group_name_H-M   'P 1'
#
loop_
_entity.id
_entity.type
_entity.pdbx_description
1 polymer ?
#
loop_
_entity_poly.entity_id
_entity_poly.type
_entity_poly.pdbx_seq_one_letter_code
_entity_poly.pdbx_strand_id
1 'polypeptide(L)'
;MNENPFKNEYKLKQHLDSDHVEIPDFPKTVSRFERFLGFLASPAKDPVEATIGNDLSVVFHVSLLVGVPVISLITIFLATL
;
A
#
# COMPACT_ATOMS: atom_id res chain seq x y z
N MET A 1 13.25 -12.09 -16.59
CA MET A 1 12.37 -11.84 -17.75
C MET A 1 13.08 -10.89 -18.70
N ASN A 2 13.43 -11.35 -19.91
CA ASN A 2 14.06 -10.54 -20.96
C ASN A 2 13.38 -10.81 -22.32
N GLU A 3 12.08 -11.07 -22.29
CA GLU A 3 11.29 -11.24 -23.50
C GLU A 3 10.49 -9.96 -23.75
N ASN A 4 10.54 -9.46 -24.99
CA ASN A 4 9.78 -8.28 -25.38
C ASN A 4 8.28 -8.62 -25.31
N PRO A 5 7.51 -7.95 -24.43
CA PRO A 5 6.10 -8.27 -24.22
C PRO A 5 5.23 -8.01 -25.46
N PHE A 6 5.72 -7.20 -26.41
CA PHE A 6 4.98 -6.84 -27.63
C PHE A 6 5.38 -7.67 -28.87
N LYS A 7 6.17 -8.74 -28.71
CA LYS A 7 6.67 -9.55 -29.83
C LYS A 7 5.56 -10.07 -30.75
N ASN A 8 4.40 -10.39 -30.19
CA ASN A 8 3.24 -10.90 -30.95
C ASN A 8 2.14 -9.84 -31.18
N GLU A 9 2.30 -8.62 -30.65
CA GLU A 9 1.24 -7.62 -30.56
C GLU A 9 1.66 -6.27 -31.15
N TYR A 10 2.13 -6.30 -32.40
CA TYR A 10 2.67 -5.13 -33.08
C TYR A 10 1.67 -3.96 -33.20
N LYS A 11 0.39 -4.26 -33.45
CA LYS A 11 -0.66 -3.24 -33.55
C LYS A 11 -0.91 -2.54 -32.21
N LEU A 12 -0.84 -3.29 -31.10
CA LEU A 12 -1.00 -2.73 -29.76
C LEU A 12 0.13 -1.76 -29.44
N LYS A 13 1.37 -2.15 -29.76
CA LYS A 13 2.54 -1.27 -29.63
C LYS A 13 2.37 0.01 -30.44
N GLN A 14 1.91 -0.08 -31.68
CA GLN A 14 1.70 1.09 -32.53
C GLN A 14 0.65 2.06 -31.97
N HIS A 15 -0.44 1.54 -31.39
CA HIS A 15 -1.45 2.39 -30.75
C HIS A 15 -0.92 3.06 -29.47
N LEU A 16 -0.22 2.29 -28.62
CA LEU A 16 0.39 2.83 -27.39
C LEU A 16 1.47 3.88 -27.67
N ASP A 17 2.28 3.69 -28.72
CA ASP A 17 3.32 4.64 -29.13
C ASP A 17 2.72 5.91 -29.78
N SER A 18 1.52 5.80 -30.37
CA SER A 18 0.81 6.93 -31.00
C SER A 18 0.18 7.87 -29.97
N ASP A 19 -0.18 7.35 -28.80
CA ASP A 19 -0.74 8.14 -27.72
C ASP A 19 0.42 8.81 -26.97
N HIS A 20 0.73 10.05 -27.36
CA HIS A 20 1.70 10.87 -26.63
C HIS A 20 1.12 11.24 -25.27
N VAL A 21 1.36 10.37 -24.29
CA VAL A 21 1.08 10.68 -22.89
C VAL A 21 2.24 11.50 -22.38
N GLU A 22 1.98 12.76 -22.03
CA GLU A 22 2.91 13.55 -21.24
C GLU A 22 3.09 12.83 -19.90
N ILE A 23 4.16 12.05 -19.78
CA ILE A 23 4.50 11.38 -18.53
C ILE A 23 4.92 12.50 -17.58
N PRO A 24 4.16 12.78 -16.52
CA PRO A 24 4.54 13.82 -15.59
C PRO A 24 5.87 13.42 -14.94
N ASP A 25 6.72 14.41 -14.67
CA ASP A 25 7.97 14.17 -13.94
C ASP A 25 7.66 13.69 -12.52
N PHE A 26 7.66 12.37 -12.34
CA PHE A 26 7.52 11.78 -11.01
C PHE A 26 8.81 12.01 -10.22
N PRO A 27 8.72 12.48 -8.96
CA PRO A 27 9.90 12.63 -8.12
C PRO A 27 10.60 11.27 -7.96
N LYS A 28 11.82 11.16 -8.50
CA LYS A 28 12.61 9.90 -8.52
C LYS A 28 12.95 9.39 -7.11
N THR A 29 12.89 10.26 -6.10
CA THR A 29 13.19 9.93 -4.71
C THR A 29 12.05 10.37 -3.80
N VAL A 30 11.00 9.56 -3.74
CA VAL A 30 10.04 9.65 -2.63
C VAL A 30 10.68 9.07 -1.37
N SER A 31 10.72 9.87 -0.32
CA SER A 31 11.16 9.43 1.01
C SER A 31 10.33 8.23 1.47
N ARG A 32 10.94 7.30 2.24
CA ARG A 32 10.18 6.18 2.85
C ARG A 32 9.00 6.68 3.68
N PHE A 33 9.15 7.86 4.30
CA PHE A 33 8.10 8.50 5.07
C PHE A 33 7.02 9.12 4.19
N GLU A 34 7.37 9.75 3.07
CA GLU A 34 6.39 10.27 2.10
C GLU A 34 5.60 9.16 1.43
N ARG A 35 6.24 8.01 1.15
CA ARG A 35 5.54 6.79 0.69
C ARG A 35 4.54 6.29 1.72
N PHE A 36 4.92 6.31 3.01
CA PHE A 36 4.03 5.93 4.09
C PHE A 36 2.85 6.89 4.23
N LEU A 37 3.09 8.20 4.17
CA LEU A 37 2.03 9.21 4.18
C LEU A 37 1.12 9.10 2.95
N GLY A 38 1.68 8.91 1.76
CA GLY A 38 0.92 8.68 0.53
C GLY A 38 0.09 7.40 0.59
N PHE A 39 0.58 6.34 1.25
CA PHE A 39 -0.19 5.13 1.52
C PHE A 39 -1.37 5.40 2.47
N LEU A 40 -1.17 6.19 3.52
CA LEU A 40 -2.24 6.57 4.46
C LEU A 40 -3.26 7.54 3.86
N ALA A 41 -2.81 8.49 3.03
CA ALA A 41 -3.63 9.53 2.40
C ALA A 41 -4.27 9.07 1.09
N SER A 42 -3.75 8.00 0.48
CA SER A 42 -4.36 7.33 -0.66
C SER A 42 -5.80 6.95 -0.27
N PRO A 43 -6.80 7.26 -1.12
CA PRO A 43 -8.14 6.66 -1.02
C PRO A 43 -7.97 5.15 -1.24
N ALA A 44 -7.54 4.42 -0.21
CA ALA A 44 -6.97 3.10 -0.35
C ALA A 44 -8.07 2.05 -0.23
N LYS A 45 -8.04 1.16 -1.23
CA LYS A 45 -8.43 -0.23 -1.17
C LYS A 45 -8.35 -0.79 0.25
N ASP A 46 -9.42 -1.45 0.68
CA ASP A 46 -9.68 -1.82 2.08
C ASP A 46 -8.40 -2.40 2.74
N PRO A 47 -7.82 -1.70 3.73
CA PRO A 47 -6.57 -2.14 4.37
C PRO A 47 -6.72 -3.50 5.06
N VAL A 48 -7.96 -3.92 5.35
CA VAL A 48 -8.28 -5.25 5.89
C VAL A 48 -8.19 -6.32 4.82
N GLU A 49 -8.37 -6.00 3.53
CA GLU A 49 -8.33 -6.95 2.41
C GLU A 49 -6.97 -7.66 2.30
N ALA A 50 -5.87 -6.94 2.57
CA ALA A 50 -4.52 -7.52 2.62
C ALA A 50 -4.32 -8.51 3.78
N THR A 51 -5.23 -8.51 4.75
CA THR A 51 -5.23 -9.38 5.93
C THR A 51 -6.26 -10.51 5.83
N ILE A 52 -6.94 -10.72 4.69
CA ILE A 52 -7.89 -11.83 4.54
C ILE A 52 -7.15 -13.07 4.00
N GLY A 53 -7.20 -14.19 4.74
CA GLY A 53 -6.75 -15.51 4.26
C GLY A 53 -5.25 -15.84 4.37
N ASN A 54 -4.48 -15.04 5.08
CA ASN A 54 -3.02 -15.17 5.29
C ASN A 54 -2.73 -15.20 6.80
N ASP A 55 -1.62 -15.81 7.26
CA ASP A 55 -1.16 -15.79 8.66
C ASP A 55 -1.14 -14.39 9.30
N LEU A 56 -0.92 -13.34 8.49
CA LEU A 56 -0.99 -11.94 8.89
C LEU A 56 -2.40 -11.53 9.39
N SER A 57 -3.44 -12.23 8.92
CA SER A 57 -4.83 -12.10 9.39
C SER A 57 -4.94 -12.37 10.89
N VAL A 58 -4.39 -13.51 11.33
CA VAL A 58 -4.51 -13.97 12.70
C VAL A 58 -3.76 -13.02 13.62
N VAL A 59 -2.55 -12.62 13.23
CA VAL A 59 -1.74 -11.64 13.98
C VAL A 59 -2.47 -10.30 14.11
N PHE A 60 -3.08 -9.79 13.02
CA PHE A 60 -3.82 -8.53 13.05
C PHE A 60 -5.04 -8.60 13.99
N HIS A 61 -5.85 -9.65 13.91
CA HIS A 61 -7.05 -9.79 14.76
C HIS A 61 -6.68 -9.98 16.24
N VAL A 62 -5.66 -10.79 16.54
CA VAL A 62 -5.18 -10.99 17.92
C VAL A 62 -4.56 -9.71 18.47
N SER A 63 -3.78 -8.99 17.66
CA SER A 63 -3.21 -7.69 18.04
C SER A 63 -4.29 -6.65 18.30
N LEU A 64 -5.36 -6.60 17.52
CA LEU A 64 -6.48 -5.70 17.76
C LEU A 64 -7.22 -6.06 19.06
N LEU A 65 -7.51 -7.35 19.26
CA LEU A 65 -8.27 -7.84 20.42
C LEU A 65 -7.54 -7.65 21.75
N VAL A 66 -6.22 -7.86 21.77
CA VAL A 66 -5.41 -7.76 23.01
C VAL A 66 -4.73 -6.40 23.13
N GLY A 67 -4.25 -5.83 22.02
CA GLY A 67 -3.50 -4.58 22.02
C GLY A 67 -4.33 -3.38 22.43
N VAL A 68 -5.57 -3.27 21.96
CA VAL A 68 -6.47 -2.16 22.33
C VAL A 68 -6.74 -2.08 23.84
N PRO A 69 -7.18 -3.16 24.53
CA PRO A 69 -7.41 -3.09 25.97
C PRO A 69 -6.12 -2.89 26.77
N VAL A 70 -5.00 -3.50 26.37
CA VAL A 70 -3.71 -3.32 27.06
C VAL A 70 -3.22 -1.88 26.95
N ILE A 71 -3.25 -1.29 25.76
CA ILE A 71 -2.86 0.12 25.55
C ILE A 71 -3.80 1.03 26.35
N SER A 72 -5.11 0.77 26.32
CA SER A 72 -6.09 1.56 27.09
C SER A 72 -5.76 1.57 28.58
N LEU A 73 -5.47 0.40 29.18
CA LEU A 73 -5.09 0.29 30.59
C LEU A 73 -3.78 1.03 30.91
N ILE A 74 -2.77 0.92 30.05
CA ILE A 74 -1.50 1.66 30.20
C ILE A 74 -1.75 3.17 30.16
N THR A 75 -2.60 3.62 29.24
CA THR A 75 -2.91 5.05 29.06
C THR A 75 -3.65 5.59 30.29
N ILE A 76 -4.63 4.84 30.81
CA ILE A 76 -5.33 5.19 32.04
C ILE A 76 -4.35 5.26 33.20
N PHE A 77 -3.50 4.25 33.39
CA PHE A 77 -2.52 4.21 34.47
C PHE A 77 -1.57 5.42 34.45
N LEU A 78 -1.04 5.78 33.27
CA LEU A 78 -0.19 6.95 33.08
C LEU A 78 -0.93 8.28 33.32
N ALA A 79 -2.21 8.36 32.94
CA ALA A 79 -3.01 9.57 33.12
C ALA A 79 -3.45 9.79 34.58
N THR A 80 -3.51 8.72 35.39
CA THR A 80 -3.88 8.78 36.81
C THR A 80 -2.71 8.90 37.78
N LEU A 81 -1.47 8.85 37.28
CA LEU A 81 -0.24 9.06 38.05
C LEU A 81 0.08 10.55 38.20
#